data_AF-L7RHQ4-F1
#
_entry.id   AF-L7RHQ4-F1
#
_cell.length_a   1.000
_cell.length_b   1.000
_cell.length_c   1.000
_cell.angle_alpha   90.00
_cell.angle_beta   90.00
_cell.angle_gamma   90.00
#
_symmetry.space_group_name_H-M   'P 1'
#
loop_
_entity.id
_entity.type
_entity.pdbx_description
1 polymer ?
#
loop_
_entity_poly.entity_id
_entity_poly.type
_entity_poly.pdbx_seq_one_letter_code
_entity_poly.pdbx_strand_id
1 'polypeptide(L)'
;DISLIVPTNLVALSNMPVVEERPEPSDNTVHFKFDRTPVMSTYLVAVVVGEYDYVEDRSADGVLVRVYTPVGKREQGRFALDVATKVLPYYKDYFNIAYPLPKMDLIAISDFSAGAMENWGLITYRETFVLVDPENTSLIRKQSIALTVGHEIAHQWFGNLVTMEWWTHLWLNEGYASFVEFLCVDHLFPDYDIWTQFVTDMYTRALELDCLR
;
A
#
# COMPACT_ATOMS: atom_id res chain seq x y z
N ASP A 1 17.05 5.22 10.95
CA ASP A 1 16.32 6.16 11.84
C ASP A 1 15.88 7.36 11.02
N ILE A 2 14.64 7.78 11.19
CA ILE A 2 14.04 8.93 10.49
C ILE A 2 13.43 9.85 11.53
N SER A 3 13.61 11.15 11.37
CA SER A 3 12.97 12.18 12.19
C SER A 3 12.58 13.37 11.33
N LEU A 4 11.45 14.01 11.64
CA LEU A 4 10.90 15.14 10.89
C LEU A 4 10.52 16.25 11.85
N ILE A 5 10.77 17.50 11.47
CA ILE A 5 10.24 18.68 12.16
C ILE A 5 9.23 19.31 11.21
N VAL A 6 7.96 19.36 11.63
CA VAL A 6 6.84 19.79 10.77
C VAL A 6 5.94 20.78 11.51
N PRO A 7 5.18 21.65 10.82
CA PRO A 7 4.16 22.48 11.45
C PRO A 7 3.14 21.68 12.28
N THR A 8 2.68 22.23 13.41
CA THR A 8 1.78 21.57 14.38
C THR A 8 0.43 21.10 13.82
N ASN A 9 -0.01 21.65 12.69
CA ASN A 9 -1.29 21.31 12.04
C ASN A 9 -1.16 20.21 10.98
N LEU A 10 0.04 19.66 10.75
CA LEU A 10 0.29 18.66 9.72
C LEU A 10 0.55 17.28 10.34
N VAL A 11 0.13 16.24 9.63
CA VAL A 11 0.49 14.86 9.92
C VAL A 11 1.88 14.60 9.34
N ALA A 12 2.72 13.85 10.07
CA ALA A 12 3.99 13.32 9.59
C ALA A 12 3.97 11.79 9.63
N LEU A 13 4.20 11.14 8.49
CA LEU A 13 4.24 9.69 8.33
C LEU A 13 5.59 9.25 7.80
N SER A 14 6.00 8.04 8.17
CA SER A 14 7.14 7.34 7.58
C SER A 14 6.90 5.82 7.64
N ASN A 15 7.89 5.02 7.23
CA ASN A 15 7.83 3.56 7.20
C ASN A 15 7.43 2.93 8.56
N MET A 16 7.94 3.49 9.66
CA MET A 16 7.75 2.99 11.03
C MET A 16 6.80 3.89 11.85
N PRO A 17 6.25 3.42 12.99
CA PRO A 17 5.44 4.26 13.87
C PRO A 17 6.26 5.36 14.54
N VAL A 18 5.59 6.44 14.96
CA VAL A 18 6.15 7.50 15.79
C VAL A 18 6.44 6.95 17.19
N VAL A 19 7.66 7.18 17.68
CA VAL A 19 8.11 6.80 19.05
C VAL A 19 8.31 8.01 19.96
N GLU A 20 8.48 9.19 19.40
CA GLU A 20 8.56 10.45 20.14
C GLU A 20 7.89 11.55 19.34
N GLU A 21 7.05 12.33 20.01
CA GLU A 21 6.43 13.55 19.49
C GLU A 21 6.69 14.67 20.49
N ARG A 22 7.45 15.69 20.07
CA ARG A 22 7.88 16.78 20.94
C ARG A 22 7.63 18.14 20.28
N PRO A 23 6.85 19.04 20.89
CA PRO A 23 6.76 20.43 20.43
C PRO A 23 8.13 21.12 20.47
N GLU A 24 8.49 21.83 19.42
CA GLU A 24 9.73 22.62 19.41
C GLU A 24 9.49 24.02 20.01
N PRO A 25 10.46 24.60 20.74
CA PRO A 25 10.23 25.79 21.56
C PRO A 25 9.86 27.06 20.81
N SER A 26 10.11 27.18 19.50
CA SER A 26 10.17 28.49 18.85
C SER A 26 9.48 28.66 17.49
N ASP A 27 8.72 27.70 16.94
CA ASP A 27 8.26 27.84 15.53
C ASP A 27 6.91 27.17 15.18
N ASN A 28 6.00 26.96 16.15
CA ASN A 28 4.74 26.20 15.92
C ASN A 28 4.99 24.89 15.16
N THR A 29 6.08 24.21 15.50
CA THR A 29 6.50 22.95 14.90
C THR A 29 6.57 21.85 15.94
N VAL A 30 6.46 20.61 15.46
CA VAL A 30 6.57 19.39 16.25
C VAL A 30 7.66 18.53 15.62
N HIS A 31 8.53 18.02 16.47
CA HIS A 31 9.53 17.03 16.12
C HIS A 31 8.96 15.62 16.32
N PHE A 32 8.82 14.91 15.21
CA PHE A 32 8.45 13.50 15.16
C PHE A 32 9.70 12.64 14.99
N LYS A 33 9.89 11.66 15.87
CA LYS A 33 10.89 10.61 15.72
C LYS A 33 10.20 9.30 15.44
N PHE A 34 10.62 8.61 14.38
CA PHE A 34 10.08 7.30 14.01
C PHE A 34 10.96 6.18 14.54
N ASP A 35 10.36 5.01 14.78
CA ASP A 35 11.10 3.82 15.18
C ASP A 35 12.10 3.41 14.10
N ARG A 36 13.11 2.63 14.49
CA ARG A 36 14.15 2.17 13.58
C ARG A 36 13.57 1.15 12.59
N THR A 37 13.76 1.40 11.29
CA THR A 37 13.37 0.45 10.25
C THR A 37 14.23 -0.82 10.33
N PRO A 38 13.71 -1.97 9.86
CA PRO A 38 14.55 -3.07 9.44
C PRO A 38 15.54 -2.65 8.35
N VAL A 39 16.47 -3.55 8.01
CA VAL A 39 17.29 -3.37 6.81
C VAL A 39 16.37 -3.43 5.60
N MET A 40 16.40 -2.40 4.76
CA MET A 40 15.60 -2.29 3.55
C MET A 40 16.34 -1.51 2.48
N SER A 41 15.96 -1.73 1.23
CA SER A 41 16.51 -1.01 0.07
C SER A 41 16.11 0.47 0.09
N THR A 42 16.98 1.34 -0.42
CA THR A 42 16.79 2.80 -0.35
C THR A 42 15.54 3.30 -1.06
N TYR A 43 15.12 2.61 -2.12
CA TYR A 43 13.93 2.98 -2.91
C TYR A 43 12.60 2.83 -2.13
N LEU A 44 12.62 2.14 -0.98
CA LEU A 44 11.46 1.90 -0.12
C LEU A 44 11.31 2.95 1.00
N VAL A 45 12.32 3.79 1.23
CA VAL A 45 12.24 4.85 2.24
C VAL A 45 11.15 5.85 1.84
N ALA A 46 10.20 6.12 2.74
CA ALA A 46 9.12 7.07 2.50
C ALA A 46 8.90 7.99 3.69
N VAL A 47 8.55 9.24 3.36
CA VAL A 47 8.07 10.25 4.30
C VAL A 47 6.92 11.01 3.65
N VAL A 48 5.86 11.27 4.41
CA VAL A 48 4.75 12.12 3.95
C VAL A 48 4.44 13.14 5.03
N VAL A 49 4.28 14.40 4.61
CA VAL A 49 3.84 15.50 5.47
C VAL A 49 2.67 16.20 4.79
N GLY A 50 1.55 16.37 5.49
CA GLY A 50 0.40 17.06 4.95
C GLY A 50 -0.87 16.96 5.80
N GLU A 51 -1.96 17.46 5.25
CA GLU A 51 -3.28 17.45 5.89
C GLU A 51 -4.06 16.22 5.42
N TYR A 52 -4.23 15.25 6.31
CA TYR A 52 -4.89 13.99 6.00
C TYR A 52 -5.87 13.60 7.12
N ASP A 53 -7.04 13.10 6.72
CA ASP A 53 -7.88 12.28 7.57
C ASP A 53 -7.46 10.81 7.43
N TYR A 54 -7.94 9.94 8.32
CA TYR A 54 -7.77 8.49 8.13
C TYR A 54 -8.93 7.66 8.69
N VAL A 55 -9.12 6.50 8.10
CA VAL A 55 -9.83 5.36 8.72
C VAL A 55 -8.80 4.35 9.19
N GLU A 56 -9.10 3.63 10.28
CA GLU A 56 -8.21 2.59 10.79
C GLU A 56 -8.99 1.37 11.28
N ASP A 57 -8.32 0.22 11.23
CA ASP A 57 -8.77 -1.04 11.80
C ASP A 57 -7.54 -1.94 12.04
N ARG A 58 -7.75 -3.15 12.57
CA ARG A 58 -6.71 -4.16 12.77
C ARG A 58 -7.00 -5.39 11.92
N SER A 59 -5.95 -5.90 11.29
CA SER A 59 -6.01 -7.25 10.69
C SER A 59 -6.26 -8.31 11.76
N ALA A 60 -6.68 -9.52 11.35
CA ALA A 60 -6.89 -10.64 12.25
C ALA A 60 -5.63 -11.02 13.06
N ASP A 61 -4.43 -10.76 12.50
CA ASP A 61 -3.14 -10.98 13.17
C ASP A 61 -2.69 -9.79 14.05
N GLY A 62 -3.53 -8.75 14.19
CA GLY A 62 -3.31 -7.64 15.10
C GLY A 62 -2.52 -6.44 14.54
N VAL A 63 -2.04 -6.52 13.28
CA VAL A 63 -1.37 -5.40 12.59
C VAL A 63 -2.34 -4.24 12.45
N LEU A 64 -1.92 -3.05 12.89
CA LEU A 64 -2.69 -1.82 12.73
C LEU A 64 -2.63 -1.36 11.28
N VAL A 65 -3.78 -1.20 10.64
CA VAL A 65 -3.91 -0.73 9.27
C VAL A 65 -4.62 0.61 9.26
N ARG A 66 -4.06 1.59 8.55
CA ARG A 66 -4.70 2.90 8.35
C ARG A 66 -4.75 3.26 6.88
N VAL A 67 -5.83 3.89 6.46
CA VAL A 67 -5.95 4.48 5.12
C VAL A 67 -6.08 5.98 5.28
N TYR A 68 -5.01 6.70 4.92
CA TYR A 68 -4.94 8.15 4.92
C TYR A 68 -5.51 8.72 3.62
N THR A 69 -6.37 9.72 3.75
CA THR A 69 -7.09 10.35 2.64
C THR A 69 -6.98 11.86 2.75
N PRO A 70 -7.10 12.62 1.64
CA PRO A 70 -7.32 14.06 1.72
C PRO A 70 -8.48 14.39 2.67
N VAL A 71 -8.37 15.51 3.37
CA VAL A 71 -9.40 15.95 4.33
C VAL A 71 -10.78 15.98 3.68
N GLY A 72 -11.78 15.42 4.37
CA GLY A 72 -13.15 15.34 3.87
C GLY A 72 -13.46 14.13 2.99
N LYS A 73 -12.47 13.29 2.64
CA LYS A 73 -12.66 12.05 1.86
C LYS A 73 -12.53 10.76 2.67
N ARG A 74 -12.48 10.86 4.00
CA ARG A 74 -12.26 9.73 4.94
C ARG A 74 -13.04 8.46 4.60
N GLU A 75 -14.33 8.61 4.33
CA GLU A 75 -15.23 7.47 4.07
C GLU A 75 -14.87 6.70 2.78
N GLN A 76 -14.21 7.36 1.82
CA GLN A 76 -13.78 6.71 0.57
C GLN A 76 -12.62 5.73 0.79
N GLY A 77 -11.91 5.80 1.92
CA GLY A 77 -10.84 4.87 2.27
C GLY A 77 -11.32 3.54 2.87
N ARG A 78 -12.62 3.40 3.18
CA ARG A 78 -13.14 2.22 3.90
C ARG A 78 -13.01 0.92 3.12
N PHE A 79 -13.20 0.96 1.80
CA PHE A 79 -13.07 -0.24 0.98
C PHE A 79 -11.62 -0.75 0.97
N ALA A 80 -10.66 0.14 0.75
CA ALA A 80 -9.23 -0.23 0.81
C ALA A 80 -8.83 -0.73 2.20
N LEU A 81 -9.39 -0.16 3.28
CA LEU A 81 -9.15 -0.64 4.63
C LEU A 81 -9.64 -2.08 4.83
N ASP A 82 -10.87 -2.38 4.40
CA ASP A 82 -11.45 -3.73 4.46
C ASP A 82 -10.68 -4.75 3.62
N VAL A 83 -10.22 -4.35 2.43
CA VAL A 83 -9.36 -5.21 1.59
C VAL A 83 -8.02 -5.46 2.30
N ALA A 84 -7.33 -4.41 2.74
CA ALA A 84 -6.00 -4.52 3.32
C ALA A 84 -5.98 -5.39 4.60
N THR A 85 -6.99 -5.28 5.47
CA THR A 85 -7.09 -6.09 6.69
C THR A 85 -7.36 -7.57 6.42
N LYS A 86 -7.91 -7.92 5.26
CA LYS A 86 -8.12 -9.31 4.81
C LYS A 86 -6.95 -9.86 4.00
N VAL A 87 -6.28 -9.02 3.21
CA VAL A 87 -5.10 -9.41 2.40
C VAL A 87 -3.92 -9.79 3.29
N LEU A 88 -3.67 -9.03 4.36
CA LEU A 88 -2.58 -9.31 5.31
C LEU A 88 -2.57 -10.75 5.87
N PRO A 89 -3.67 -11.24 6.50
CA PRO A 89 -3.71 -12.60 7.02
C PRO A 89 -3.64 -13.65 5.91
N TYR A 90 -4.25 -13.39 4.75
CA TYR A 90 -4.16 -14.28 3.60
C TYR A 90 -2.69 -14.49 3.17
N TYR A 91 -1.93 -13.42 2.98
CA TYR A 91 -0.52 -13.53 2.56
C TYR A 91 0.38 -14.08 3.65
N LYS A 92 0.13 -13.77 4.92
CA LYS A 92 0.83 -14.44 6.02
C LYS A 92 0.68 -15.95 5.92
N ASP A 93 -0.55 -16.44 5.76
CA ASP A 93 -0.83 -17.87 5.74
C ASP A 93 -0.30 -18.53 4.45
N TYR A 94 -0.45 -17.86 3.31
CA TYR A 94 0.02 -18.35 2.01
C TYR A 94 1.56 -18.38 1.89
N PHE A 95 2.25 -17.35 2.38
CA PHE A 95 3.72 -17.29 2.39
C PHE A 95 4.34 -17.94 3.63
N ASN A 96 3.52 -18.30 4.62
CA ASN A 96 3.94 -18.85 5.91
C ASN A 96 4.97 -17.96 6.65
N ILE A 97 4.85 -16.64 6.49
CA ILE A 97 5.73 -15.63 7.09
C ILE A 97 4.85 -14.45 7.50
N ALA A 98 4.90 -14.05 8.77
CA ALA A 98 4.14 -12.90 9.25
C ALA A 98 4.70 -11.57 8.72
N TYR A 99 3.80 -10.59 8.53
CA TYR A 99 4.20 -9.22 8.22
C TYR A 99 5.05 -8.65 9.38
N PRO A 100 6.27 -8.13 9.12
CA PRO A 100 7.23 -7.87 10.19
C PRO A 100 7.07 -6.51 10.88
N LEU A 101 6.29 -5.57 10.34
CA LEU A 101 6.16 -4.22 10.90
C LEU A 101 4.91 -4.10 11.79
N PRO A 102 4.93 -3.23 12.82
CA PRO A 102 3.80 -3.08 13.75
C PRO A 102 2.57 -2.39 13.13
N LYS A 103 2.72 -1.75 11.97
CA LYS A 103 1.67 -1.01 11.27
C LYS A 103 1.83 -1.08 9.75
N MET A 104 0.74 -0.81 9.06
CA MET A 104 0.68 -0.63 7.62
C MET A 104 -0.22 0.56 7.30
N ASP A 105 0.37 1.63 6.78
CA ASP A 105 -0.38 2.78 6.32
C ASP A 105 -0.49 2.74 4.80
N LEU A 106 -1.68 2.98 4.28
CA LEU A 106 -1.96 3.24 2.87
C LEU A 106 -2.31 4.73 2.76
N ILE A 107 -1.72 5.46 1.82
CA ILE A 107 -1.99 6.90 1.68
C ILE A 107 -2.33 7.28 0.25
N ALA A 108 -3.46 7.98 0.10
CA ALA A 108 -3.92 8.52 -1.16
C ALA A 108 -3.33 9.91 -1.42
N ILE A 109 -2.48 10.05 -2.43
CA ILE A 109 -1.79 11.28 -2.83
C ILE A 109 -2.43 11.82 -4.12
N SER A 110 -2.71 13.12 -4.13
CA SER A 110 -3.46 13.78 -5.23
C SER A 110 -2.69 13.86 -6.55
N ASP A 111 -1.36 14.07 -6.50
CA ASP A 111 -0.49 14.10 -7.69
C ASP A 111 0.64 13.08 -7.54
N PHE A 112 0.39 11.87 -8.05
CA PHE A 112 1.33 10.76 -7.99
C PHE A 112 1.55 10.18 -9.39
N SER A 113 2.79 10.23 -9.87
CA SER A 113 3.12 9.88 -11.26
C SER A 113 2.93 8.39 -11.54
N ALA A 114 3.23 7.53 -10.57
CA ALA A 114 2.92 6.11 -10.60
C ALA A 114 1.44 5.84 -10.20
N GLY A 115 1.01 4.59 -10.33
CA GLY A 115 -0.30 4.14 -9.82
C GLY A 115 -0.27 4.01 -8.30
N ALA A 116 0.71 3.25 -7.80
CA ALA A 116 1.02 3.05 -6.40
C ALA A 116 2.53 2.74 -6.23
N MET A 117 3.00 2.65 -4.99
CA MET A 117 4.39 2.31 -4.64
C MET A 117 4.44 1.67 -3.25
N GLU A 118 5.16 0.56 -3.15
CA GLU A 118 5.08 -0.41 -2.04
C GLU A 118 5.84 -0.03 -0.76
N ASN A 119 6.18 1.25 -0.58
CA ASN A 119 7.12 1.71 0.45
C ASN A 119 6.79 1.07 1.82
N TRP A 120 7.78 0.40 2.41
CA TRP A 120 7.53 -0.58 3.47
C TRP A 120 6.82 0.04 4.69
N GLY A 121 5.58 -0.37 4.94
CA GLY A 121 4.74 0.16 6.02
C GLY A 121 4.08 1.51 5.74
N LEU A 122 4.35 2.19 4.62
CA LEU A 122 3.70 3.43 4.18
C LEU A 122 3.46 3.41 2.67
N ILE A 123 2.52 2.58 2.22
CA ILE A 123 2.24 2.37 0.81
C ILE A 123 1.57 3.63 0.23
N THR A 124 2.12 4.17 -0.85
CA THR A 124 1.59 5.38 -1.49
C THR A 124 0.76 5.04 -2.73
N TYR A 125 -0.36 5.73 -2.91
CA TYR A 125 -1.28 5.51 -4.01
C TYR A 125 -1.66 6.83 -4.65
N ARG A 126 -1.90 6.83 -5.96
CA ARG A 126 -2.76 7.86 -6.56
C ARG A 126 -4.19 7.62 -6.07
N GLU A 127 -4.94 8.69 -5.77
CA GLU A 127 -6.31 8.59 -5.22
C GLU A 127 -7.22 7.58 -5.93
N THR A 128 -7.18 7.55 -7.27
CA THR A 128 -8.03 6.67 -8.11
C THR A 128 -7.72 5.17 -7.96
N PHE A 129 -6.62 4.81 -7.33
CA PHE A 129 -6.16 3.42 -7.13
C PHE A 129 -6.42 2.90 -5.71
N VAL A 130 -6.94 3.73 -4.81
CA VAL A 130 -7.20 3.32 -3.41
C VAL A 130 -8.55 3.81 -2.87
N LEU A 131 -9.07 4.94 -3.37
CA LEU A 131 -10.32 5.52 -2.87
C LEU A 131 -11.53 5.02 -3.66
N VAL A 132 -12.59 4.69 -2.92
CA VAL A 132 -13.89 4.28 -3.46
C VAL A 132 -14.98 5.23 -2.99
N ASP A 133 -15.53 5.99 -3.92
CA ASP A 133 -16.81 6.67 -3.72
C ASP A 133 -17.96 5.63 -3.76
N PRO A 134 -18.73 5.44 -2.67
CA PRO A 134 -19.82 4.46 -2.62
C PRO A 134 -20.93 4.67 -3.65
N GLU A 135 -21.17 5.93 -4.06
CA GLU A 135 -22.24 6.30 -4.98
C GLU A 135 -21.80 6.24 -6.44
N ASN A 136 -20.53 6.59 -6.71
CA ASN A 136 -20.06 6.84 -8.08
C ASN A 136 -19.06 5.80 -8.61
N THR A 137 -18.44 5.00 -7.75
CA THR A 137 -17.40 4.04 -8.18
C THR A 137 -18.00 2.77 -8.74
N SER A 138 -17.71 2.48 -10.02
CA SER A 138 -18.17 1.26 -10.69
C SER A 138 -17.58 -0.01 -10.08
N LEU A 139 -18.25 -1.15 -10.27
CA LEU A 139 -17.76 -2.44 -9.80
C LEU A 139 -16.38 -2.79 -10.37
N ILE A 140 -16.18 -2.59 -11.67
CA ILE A 140 -14.87 -2.83 -12.32
C ILE A 140 -13.77 -2.02 -11.65
N ARG A 141 -14.04 -0.75 -11.29
CA ARG A 141 -13.07 0.08 -10.57
C ARG A 141 -12.79 -0.45 -9.16
N LYS A 142 -13.82 -0.92 -8.43
CA LYS A 142 -13.62 -1.55 -7.11
C LYS A 142 -12.77 -2.81 -7.22
N GLN A 143 -12.97 -3.63 -8.25
CA GLN A 143 -12.15 -4.81 -8.53
C GLN A 143 -10.69 -4.42 -8.81
N SER A 144 -10.45 -3.41 -9.65
CA SER A 144 -9.09 -2.90 -9.90
C SER A 144 -8.43 -2.38 -8.62
N ILE A 145 -9.17 -1.67 -7.76
CA ILE A 145 -8.64 -1.19 -6.46
C ILE A 145 -8.30 -2.37 -5.55
N ALA A 146 -9.13 -3.41 -5.50
CA ALA A 146 -8.83 -4.61 -4.72
C ALA A 146 -7.55 -5.31 -5.20
N LEU A 147 -7.36 -5.43 -6.53
CA LEU A 147 -6.13 -5.93 -7.14
C LEU A 147 -4.92 -5.07 -6.76
N THR A 148 -4.98 -3.74 -6.98
CA THR A 148 -3.87 -2.84 -6.65
C THR A 148 -3.51 -2.90 -5.16
N VAL A 149 -4.49 -2.89 -4.25
CA VAL A 149 -4.21 -3.05 -2.81
C VAL A 149 -3.57 -4.43 -2.54
N GLY A 150 -4.05 -5.49 -3.19
CA GLY A 150 -3.44 -6.81 -3.14
C GLY A 150 -1.99 -6.86 -3.64
N HIS A 151 -1.68 -6.17 -4.74
CA HIS A 151 -0.34 -6.07 -5.35
C HIS A 151 0.65 -5.40 -4.42
N GLU A 152 0.32 -4.21 -3.93
CA GLU A 152 1.22 -3.46 -3.06
C GLU A 152 1.47 -4.15 -1.71
N ILE A 153 0.47 -4.87 -1.18
CA ILE A 153 0.65 -5.64 0.04
C ILE A 153 1.46 -6.92 -0.23
N ALA A 154 1.40 -7.50 -1.43
CA ALA A 154 2.27 -8.62 -1.81
C ALA A 154 3.75 -8.21 -1.79
N HIS A 155 4.05 -6.99 -2.24
CA HIS A 155 5.40 -6.45 -2.23
C HIS A 155 6.05 -6.39 -0.83
N GLN A 156 5.24 -6.39 0.24
CA GLN A 156 5.77 -6.45 1.61
C GLN A 156 6.58 -7.74 1.87
N TRP A 157 6.33 -8.80 1.09
CA TRP A 157 7.18 -10.00 1.03
C TRP A 157 8.11 -9.98 -0.20
N PHE A 158 7.59 -9.66 -1.39
CA PHE A 158 8.31 -9.72 -2.66
C PHE A 158 8.71 -8.32 -3.15
N GLY A 159 9.88 -7.87 -2.72
CA GLY A 159 10.42 -6.55 -3.00
C GLY A 159 10.94 -5.89 -1.72
N ASN A 160 10.17 -5.99 -0.64
CA ASN A 160 10.55 -5.42 0.65
C ASN A 160 11.36 -6.42 1.48
N LEU A 161 10.75 -7.53 1.90
CA LEU A 161 11.44 -8.56 2.68
C LEU A 161 12.54 -9.26 1.89
N VAL A 162 12.26 -9.58 0.63
CA VAL A 162 13.24 -10.11 -0.33
C VAL A 162 13.25 -9.19 -1.55
N THR A 163 14.31 -8.38 -1.67
CA THR A 163 14.53 -7.51 -2.84
C THR A 163 15.44 -8.21 -3.85
N MET A 164 15.16 -8.05 -5.14
CA MET A 164 16.11 -8.44 -6.19
C MET A 164 17.48 -7.75 -6.04
N GLU A 165 18.55 -8.43 -6.42
CA GLU A 165 19.91 -7.88 -6.33
C GLU A 165 20.12 -6.68 -7.28
N TRP A 166 19.51 -6.74 -8.47
CA TRP A 166 19.61 -5.71 -9.48
C TRP A 166 18.35 -5.59 -10.33
N TRP A 167 18.13 -4.41 -10.92
CA TRP A 167 16.93 -4.06 -11.68
C TRP A 167 16.67 -4.94 -12.91
N THR A 168 17.67 -5.62 -13.45
CA THR A 168 17.48 -6.64 -14.51
C THR A 168 16.60 -7.82 -14.05
N HIS A 169 16.43 -7.98 -12.74
CA HIS A 169 15.59 -8.99 -12.11
C HIS A 169 14.34 -8.40 -11.46
N LEU A 170 13.90 -7.20 -11.87
CA LEU A 170 12.70 -6.53 -11.33
C LEU A 170 11.45 -7.41 -11.37
N TRP A 171 11.37 -8.35 -12.32
CA TRP A 171 10.27 -9.32 -12.41
C TRP A 171 10.10 -10.19 -11.15
N LEU A 172 11.15 -10.37 -10.33
CA LEU A 172 11.05 -11.07 -9.04
C LEU A 172 10.14 -10.32 -8.05
N ASN A 173 10.09 -8.99 -8.15
CA ASN A 173 9.16 -8.16 -7.40
C ASN A 173 7.83 -8.09 -8.14
N GLU A 174 7.83 -7.44 -9.32
CA GLU A 174 6.61 -7.04 -10.03
C GLU A 174 5.85 -8.23 -10.61
N GLY A 175 6.55 -9.17 -11.25
CA GLY A 175 5.92 -10.34 -11.84
C GLY A 175 5.29 -11.24 -10.79
N TYR A 176 5.91 -11.33 -9.60
CA TYR A 176 5.35 -12.12 -8.50
C TYR A 176 4.17 -11.42 -7.84
N ALA A 177 4.28 -10.12 -7.55
CA ALA A 177 3.16 -9.32 -7.02
C ALA A 177 1.94 -9.35 -7.97
N SER A 178 2.15 -9.17 -9.27
CA SER A 178 1.09 -9.27 -10.29
C SER A 178 0.49 -10.66 -10.43
N PHE A 179 1.18 -11.72 -10.02
CA PHE A 179 0.59 -13.06 -10.03
C PHE A 179 -0.26 -13.31 -8.79
N VAL A 180 0.27 -12.97 -7.61
CA VAL A 180 -0.39 -13.28 -6.33
C VAL A 180 -1.55 -12.33 -6.01
N GLU A 181 -1.60 -11.13 -6.61
CA GLU A 181 -2.76 -10.24 -6.47
C GLU A 181 -4.05 -10.92 -6.96
N PHE A 182 -4.00 -11.66 -8.08
CA PHE A 182 -5.15 -12.38 -8.62
C PHE A 182 -5.54 -13.56 -7.74
N LEU A 183 -4.56 -14.34 -7.24
CA LEU A 183 -4.81 -15.42 -6.28
C LEU A 183 -5.50 -14.91 -5.00
N CYS A 184 -5.04 -13.77 -4.50
CA CYS A 184 -5.58 -13.15 -3.31
C CYS A 184 -7.01 -12.63 -3.54
N VAL A 185 -7.23 -11.86 -4.61
CA VAL A 185 -8.56 -11.31 -4.92
C VAL A 185 -9.56 -12.40 -5.25
N ASP A 186 -9.18 -13.46 -5.96
CA ASP A 186 -10.03 -14.62 -6.23
C ASP A 186 -10.47 -15.31 -4.92
N HIS A 187 -9.56 -15.45 -3.96
CA HIS A 187 -9.86 -16.02 -2.66
C HIS A 187 -10.79 -15.15 -1.82
N LEU A 188 -10.53 -13.84 -1.77
CA LEU A 188 -11.29 -12.90 -0.95
C LEU A 188 -12.65 -12.52 -1.55
N PHE A 189 -12.74 -12.52 -2.88
CA PHE A 189 -13.90 -12.07 -3.65
C PHE A 189 -14.19 -13.03 -4.82
N PRO A 190 -14.57 -14.29 -4.55
CA PRO A 190 -14.76 -15.31 -5.60
C PRO A 190 -15.82 -14.93 -6.63
N ASP A 191 -16.81 -14.12 -6.24
CA ASP A 191 -17.85 -13.62 -7.14
C ASP A 191 -17.33 -12.66 -8.24
N TYR A 192 -16.08 -12.20 -8.14
CA TYR A 192 -15.48 -11.29 -9.13
C TYR A 192 -15.01 -12.00 -10.40
N ASP A 193 -14.82 -13.32 -10.37
CA ASP A 193 -14.29 -14.12 -11.47
C ASP A 193 -13.02 -13.48 -12.09
N ILE A 194 -12.07 -13.11 -11.23
CA ILE A 194 -10.95 -12.24 -11.58
C ILE A 194 -9.98 -12.91 -12.57
N TRP A 195 -9.96 -14.24 -12.63
CA TRP A 195 -9.17 -15.00 -13.60
C TRP A 195 -9.64 -14.85 -15.04
N THR A 196 -10.94 -14.62 -15.26
CA THR A 196 -11.43 -14.27 -16.60
C THR A 196 -10.86 -12.92 -17.04
N GLN A 197 -10.75 -11.95 -16.12
CA GLN A 197 -10.13 -10.65 -16.39
C GLN A 197 -8.61 -10.76 -16.59
N PHE A 198 -7.94 -11.66 -15.87
CA PHE A 198 -6.51 -11.92 -16.05
C PHE A 198 -6.17 -12.31 -17.50
N VAL A 199 -6.99 -13.17 -18.12
CA VAL A 199 -6.77 -13.63 -19.51
C VAL A 199 -6.81 -12.46 -20.49
N THR A 200 -7.77 -11.53 -20.33
CA THR A 200 -7.92 -10.40 -21.25
C THR A 200 -6.91 -9.29 -20.97
N ASP A 201 -6.75 -8.92 -19.70
CA ASP A 201 -6.10 -7.66 -19.33
C ASP A 201 -4.60 -7.81 -19.12
N MET A 202 -4.16 -9.00 -18.70
CA MET A 202 -2.76 -9.32 -18.44
C MET A 202 -2.17 -10.22 -19.52
N TYR A 203 -2.70 -11.43 -19.67
CA TYR A 203 -2.09 -12.46 -20.52
C TYR A 203 -2.09 -12.08 -22.00
N THR A 204 -3.25 -11.68 -22.55
CA THR A 204 -3.36 -11.31 -23.96
C THR A 204 -2.49 -10.11 -24.30
N ARG A 205 -2.52 -9.07 -23.46
CA ARG A 205 -1.69 -7.87 -23.61
C ARG A 205 -0.18 -8.18 -23.55
N ALA A 206 0.23 -9.09 -22.67
CA ALA A 206 1.63 -9.51 -22.58
C ALA A 206 2.07 -10.20 -23.88
N LEU A 207 1.26 -11.11 -24.42
CA LEU A 207 1.55 -11.77 -25.70
C LEU A 207 1.61 -10.79 -26.87
N GLU A 208 0.72 -9.79 -26.91
CA GLU A 208 0.71 -8.76 -27.96
C GLU A 208 2.00 -7.95 -27.99
N LEU A 209 2.58 -7.65 -26.81
CA LEU A 209 3.84 -6.93 -26.71
C LEU A 209 5.04 -7.84 -27.03
N ASP A 210 5.01 -9.10 -26.58
CA ASP A 210 6.10 -10.07 -26.77
C ASP A 210 6.17 -10.64 -28.20
N CYS A 211 5.08 -10.52 -28.98
CA CYS A 211 5.08 -10.94 -30.38
C CYS A 211 5.62 -9.86 -31.35
N LEU A 212 5.93 -8.66 -30.86
CA LEU A 212 6.50 -7.58 -31.69
C LEU A 212 7.96 -7.91 -32.03
N ARG A 213 8.32 -7.74 -33.31
CA ARG A 213 9.68 -7.94 -33.82
C ARG A 213 10.52 -6.68 -33.75
#